data_AF-A0A7W8B445-F1
#
_entry.id   AF-A0A7W8B445-F1
#
_cell.length_a   1.000
_cell.length_b   1.000
_cell.length_c   1.000
_cell.angle_alpha   90.00
_cell.angle_beta   90.00
_cell.angle_gamma   90.00
#
_symmetry.space_group_name_H-M   'P 1'
#
loop_
_entity.id
_entity.type
_entity.pdbx_description
1 polymer ?
#
loop_
_entity_poly.entity_id
_entity_poly.type
_entity_poly.pdbx_seq_one_letter_code
_entity_poly.pdbx_strand_id
1 'polypeptide(L)'
;MTPPPDARQETEDVHPLSTKEGWASFVAEETMPPEVLSPAAIQRLSPDQRTAREREREEYQAQLVIGRTPTIQHVTITGRKRILNRRQQSARRRLIVSGPAGTGKTTAITQLGKNYELLARRRGEVGRQALPVVYATAPPAATPKMLAVELDRAVTQQTRRRPSTPATRKAS
;
A
#
# COMPACT_ATOMS: atom_id res chain seq x y z
N MET A 1 21.23 39.86 -11.43
CA MET A 1 21.18 38.74 -10.47
C MET A 1 20.10 37.79 -10.94
N THR A 2 20.50 36.77 -11.68
CA THR A 2 19.60 35.82 -12.34
C THR A 2 19.25 34.72 -11.33
N PRO A 3 17.97 34.38 -11.10
CA PRO A 3 17.63 33.25 -10.24
C PRO A 3 18.09 31.94 -10.90
N PRO A 4 18.57 30.95 -10.12
CA PRO A 4 19.05 29.69 -10.66
C PRO A 4 17.89 28.85 -11.23
N PRO A 5 18.12 28.09 -12.32
CA PRO A 5 17.10 27.28 -12.96
C PRO A 5 16.91 25.93 -12.26
N ASP A 6 15.65 25.56 -12.10
CA ASP A 6 15.13 24.19 -12.23
C ASP A 6 15.73 23.14 -11.28
N ALA A 7 15.48 23.27 -9.98
CA ALA A 7 15.21 22.08 -9.17
C ALA A 7 13.76 21.68 -9.48
N ARG A 8 13.57 20.90 -10.55
CA ARG A 8 12.35 20.12 -10.73
C ARG A 8 12.20 19.32 -9.45
N GLN A 9 11.29 19.75 -8.59
CA GLN A 9 10.70 18.86 -7.61
C GLN A 9 10.18 17.70 -8.44
N GLU A 10 10.93 16.59 -8.46
CA GLU A 10 10.37 15.30 -8.86
C GLU A 10 9.20 15.11 -7.92
N THR A 11 8.01 15.50 -8.37
CA THR A 11 6.78 15.20 -7.69
C THR A 11 6.75 13.69 -7.65
N GLU A 12 7.10 13.12 -6.50
CA GLU A 12 6.91 11.71 -6.22
C GLU A 12 5.47 11.41 -6.64
N ASP A 13 5.29 10.68 -7.75
CA ASP A 13 3.99 10.50 -8.37
C ASP A 13 3.11 9.69 -7.40
N VAL A 14 2.37 10.39 -6.54
CA VAL A 14 1.48 9.78 -5.56
C VAL A 14 0.30 9.18 -6.32
N HIS A 15 0.43 7.89 -6.62
CA HIS A 15 -0.60 7.14 -7.33
C HIS A 15 -1.66 6.64 -6.34
N PRO A 16 -2.97 6.81 -6.64
CA PRO A 16 -4.03 6.27 -5.79
C PRO A 16 -3.95 4.75 -5.67
N LEU A 17 -4.32 4.19 -4.51
CA LEU A 17 -4.37 2.73 -4.27
C LEU A 17 -5.26 1.95 -5.25
N SER A 18 -6.19 2.64 -5.93
CA SER A 18 -7.05 2.06 -6.97
C SER A 18 -6.36 1.89 -8.32
N THR A 19 -5.10 2.30 -8.46
CA THR A 19 -4.26 2.11 -9.65
C THR A 19 -3.24 0.98 -9.42
N LYS A 20 -2.68 0.43 -10.50
CA LYS A 20 -1.69 -0.66 -10.39
C LYS A 20 -0.41 -0.14 -9.77
N GLU A 21 0.02 1.03 -10.21
CA GLU A 21 1.23 1.69 -9.75
C GLU A 21 1.10 2.05 -8.26
N GLY A 22 -0.02 2.66 -7.85
CA GLY A 22 -0.26 2.99 -6.44
C GLY A 22 -0.34 1.75 -5.54
N TRP A 23 -1.02 0.70 -5.99
CA TRP A 23 -1.05 -0.56 -5.24
C TRP A 23 0.33 -1.23 -5.17
N ALA A 24 1.08 -1.27 -6.27
CA ALA A 24 2.41 -1.87 -6.33
C ALA A 24 3.41 -1.12 -5.42
N SER A 25 3.41 0.21 -5.46
CA SER A 25 4.22 1.04 -4.55
C SER A 25 3.85 0.78 -3.10
N PHE A 26 2.55 0.75 -2.78
CA PHE A 26 2.09 0.42 -1.42
C PHE A 26 2.49 -0.98 -0.95
N VAL A 27 2.50 -1.99 -1.83
CA VAL A 27 2.97 -3.35 -1.49
C VAL A 27 4.49 -3.37 -1.28
N ALA A 28 5.23 -2.65 -2.12
CA ALA A 28 6.69 -2.54 -2.07
C ALA A 28 7.20 -1.69 -0.90
N GLU A 29 6.36 -0.80 -0.37
CA GLU A 29 6.68 0.06 0.77
C GLU A 29 7.08 -0.79 1.99
N GLU A 30 8.36 -0.76 2.34
CA GLU A 30 8.90 -1.33 3.57
C GLU A 30 9.14 -0.21 4.57
N THR A 31 8.19 -0.01 5.48
CA THR A 31 8.41 0.88 6.63
C THR A 31 9.31 0.16 7.63
N MET A 32 10.61 0.46 7.59
CA MET A 32 11.54 -0.06 8.58
C MET A 32 11.45 0.75 9.87
N PRO A 33 11.39 0.09 11.05
CA PRO A 33 11.48 0.81 12.31
C PRO A 33 12.85 1.52 12.41
N PRO A 34 12.89 2.78 12.90
CA PRO A 34 14.13 3.49 13.14
C PRO A 34 15.05 2.67 14.03
N GLU A 35 16.36 2.80 13.82
CA GLU A 35 17.36 2.06 14.59
C GLU A 35 17.18 2.29 16.10
N VAL A 36 17.16 1.21 16.89
CA VAL A 36 17.09 1.29 18.35
C VAL A 36 18.50 1.44 18.92
N LEU A 37 18.87 2.66 19.31
CA LEU A 37 20.16 2.97 19.91
C LEU A 37 20.16 2.72 21.43
N SER A 38 21.30 2.28 21.96
CA SER A 38 21.50 2.18 23.41
C SER A 38 21.59 3.58 24.06
N PRO A 39 21.30 3.70 25.37
CA PRO A 39 21.42 4.99 26.08
C PRO A 39 22.81 5.63 25.94
N ALA A 40 23.87 4.83 25.96
CA ALA A 40 25.25 5.31 25.78
C ALA A 40 25.51 5.81 24.34
N ALA A 41 24.91 5.16 23.33
CA ALA A 41 25.02 5.62 21.94
C ALA A 41 24.26 6.94 21.74
N ILE A 42 23.08 7.10 22.35
CA ILE A 42 22.29 8.34 22.31
C ILE A 42 23.08 9.52 22.91
N GLN A 43 23.79 9.30 24.02
CA GLN A 43 24.59 10.35 24.66
C GLN A 43 25.73 10.86 23.76
N ARG A 44 26.27 10.01 22.89
CA ARG A 44 27.36 10.36 21.97
C ARG A 44 26.90 11.08 20.70
N LEU A 45 25.60 11.21 20.47
CA LEU A 45 25.07 11.89 19.27
C LEU A 45 25.34 13.39 19.33
N SER A 46 25.82 13.94 18.20
CA SER A 46 25.88 15.39 17.99
C SER A 46 24.48 16.01 17.92
N PRO A 47 24.34 17.34 18.09
CA PRO A 47 23.06 18.03 17.93
C PRO A 47 22.37 17.71 16.59
N ASP A 48 23.10 17.75 15.48
CA ASP A 48 22.55 17.48 14.15
C ASP A 48 22.06 16.03 14.01
N GLN A 49 22.80 15.07 14.56
CA GLN A 49 22.40 13.66 14.56
C GLN A 49 21.14 13.42 15.39
N ARG A 50 20.96 14.15 16.50
CA ARG A 50 19.75 14.09 17.32
C ARG A 50 18.54 14.64 16.55
N THR A 51 18.69 15.76 15.85
CA THR A 51 17.61 16.34 15.04
C THR A 51 17.24 15.44 13.87
N ALA A 52 18.22 14.88 13.15
CA ALA A 52 17.95 13.94 12.07
C ALA A 52 17.20 12.69 12.56
N ARG A 53 17.61 12.16 13.72
CA ARG A 53 16.95 11.02 14.36
C ARG A 53 15.53 11.35 14.82
N GLU A 54 15.28 12.54 15.37
CA GLU A 54 13.92 12.91 15.78
C GLU A 54 13.02 13.04 14.56
N ARG A 55 13.48 13.67 13.48
CA ARG A 55 12.74 13.71 12.21
C ARG A 55 12.44 12.34 11.66
N GLU A 56 13.40 11.41 11.65
CA GLU A 56 13.16 10.02 11.22
C GLU A 56 12.11 9.33 12.09
N ARG A 57 12.15 9.54 13.40
CA ARG A 57 11.14 8.98 14.33
C ARG A 57 9.77 9.63 14.17
N GLU A 58 9.71 10.93 13.91
CA GLU A 58 8.49 11.68 13.63
C GLU A 58 7.89 11.21 12.32
N GLU A 59 8.68 11.10 11.25
CA GLU A 59 8.28 10.58 9.94
C GLU A 59 7.74 9.15 10.07
N TYR A 60 8.45 8.27 10.79
CA TYR A 60 8.00 6.90 11.06
C TYR A 60 6.67 6.86 11.84
N GLN A 61 6.49 7.75 12.83
CA GLN A 61 5.24 7.86 13.58
C GLN A 61 4.10 8.50 12.75
N ALA A 62 4.42 9.46 11.88
CA ALA A 62 3.51 10.15 10.98
C ALA A 62 3.03 9.26 9.84
N GLN A 63 3.87 8.32 9.40
CA GLN A 63 3.49 7.17 8.56
C GLN A 63 2.51 6.23 9.29
N LEU A 64 2.07 6.60 10.51
CA LEU A 64 1.03 5.94 11.28
C LEU A 64 1.34 4.45 11.31
N VAL A 65 2.51 4.06 11.86
CA VAL A 65 2.93 2.67 12.07
C VAL A 65 1.68 1.87 12.33
N ILE A 66 1.21 1.16 11.30
CA ILE A 66 -0.22 0.85 11.18
C ILE A 66 -0.63 0.15 12.44
N GLY A 67 -1.27 0.96 13.28
CA GLY A 67 -1.39 0.66 14.67
C GLY A 67 -2.11 -0.66 14.72
N ARG A 68 -1.65 -1.54 15.59
CA ARG A 68 -2.29 -2.80 15.94
C ARG A 68 -3.66 -2.55 16.59
N THR A 69 -4.49 -1.69 16.03
CA THR A 69 -5.84 -1.43 16.50
C THR A 69 -6.57 -2.76 16.50
N PRO A 70 -7.41 -3.02 17.51
CA PRO A 70 -8.14 -4.28 17.60
C PRO A 70 -8.86 -4.64 16.31
N THR A 71 -9.41 -3.64 15.60
CA THR A 71 -10.04 -3.79 14.29
C THR A 71 -9.08 -4.29 13.21
N ILE A 72 -7.89 -3.70 13.07
CA ILE A 72 -6.89 -4.13 12.09
C ILE A 72 -6.42 -5.56 12.38
N GLN A 73 -6.17 -5.89 13.65
CA GLN A 73 -5.79 -7.25 14.04
C GLN A 73 -6.91 -8.26 13.74
N HIS A 74 -8.14 -7.94 14.15
CA HIS A 74 -9.29 -8.84 14.00
C HIS A 74 -9.61 -9.14 12.53
N VAL A 75 -9.62 -8.11 11.67
CA VAL A 75 -9.81 -8.24 10.23
C VAL A 75 -8.67 -9.03 9.60
N THR A 76 -7.42 -8.77 9.98
CA THR A 76 -6.26 -9.49 9.45
C THR A 76 -6.32 -10.98 9.81
N ILE A 77 -6.60 -11.31 11.07
CA ILE A 77 -6.71 -12.70 11.55
C ILE A 77 -7.88 -13.42 10.86
N THR A 78 -9.06 -12.79 10.85
CA THR A 78 -10.28 -13.38 10.27
C THR A 78 -10.15 -13.55 8.75
N GLY A 79 -9.63 -12.52 8.08
CA GLY A 79 -9.37 -12.53 6.65
C GLY A 79 -8.36 -13.59 6.24
N ARG A 80 -7.22 -13.68 6.94
CA ARG A 80 -6.20 -14.72 6.69
C ARG A 80 -6.80 -16.13 6.80
N LYS A 81 -7.63 -16.40 7.82
CA LYS A 81 -8.30 -17.71 7.96
C LYS A 81 -9.18 -18.02 6.74
N ARG A 82 -9.93 -17.05 6.20
CA ARG A 82 -10.79 -17.25 5.02
C ARG A 82 -10.00 -17.44 3.73
N ILE A 83 -8.89 -16.73 3.58
CA ILE A 83 -7.97 -16.86 2.44
C ILE A 83 -7.27 -18.23 2.47
N LEU A 84 -6.78 -18.66 3.64
CA LEU A 84 -6.06 -19.91 3.80
C LEU A 84 -6.95 -21.16 3.70
N ASN A 85 -8.26 -21.02 3.92
CA ASN A 85 -9.25 -22.10 3.76
C ASN A 85 -9.58 -22.39 2.28
N ARG A 86 -8.55 -22.41 1.43
CA ARG A 86 -8.63 -22.53 -0.03
C ARG A 86 -9.21 -23.86 -0.53
N ARG A 87 -9.23 -24.90 0.32
CA ARG A 87 -9.74 -26.24 0.01
C ARG A 87 -11.26 -26.39 0.17
N GLN A 88 -11.95 -25.43 0.79
CA GLN A 88 -13.42 -25.42 0.81
C GLN A 88 -13.92 -24.71 -0.46
N GLN A 89 -14.44 -25.49 -1.41
CA GLN A 89 -14.91 -25.02 -2.73
C GLN A 89 -16.34 -24.46 -2.72
N SER A 90 -17.18 -24.84 -1.74
CA SER A 90 -18.63 -24.53 -1.72
C SER A 90 -19.01 -23.18 -1.06
N ALA A 91 -18.15 -22.60 -0.22
CA ALA A 91 -18.49 -21.36 0.49
C ALA A 91 -18.00 -20.09 -0.23
N ARG A 92 -18.91 -19.16 -0.53
CA ARG A 92 -18.56 -17.79 -0.99
C ARG A 92 -17.64 -17.13 0.05
N ARG A 93 -16.39 -16.86 -0.33
CA ARG A 93 -15.36 -16.25 0.52
C ARG A 93 -15.57 -14.74 0.56
N ARG A 94 -16.42 -14.28 1.48
CA ARG A 94 -16.72 -12.86 1.66
C ARG A 94 -16.41 -12.45 3.09
N LEU A 95 -15.89 -11.24 3.26
CA LEU A 95 -15.65 -10.60 4.54
C LEU A 95 -16.27 -9.21 4.48
N ILE A 96 -17.14 -8.90 5.43
CA ILE A 96 -17.67 -7.55 5.64
C ILE A 96 -17.01 -7.00 6.89
N VAL A 97 -16.45 -5.80 6.78
CA VAL A 97 -15.83 -5.08 7.89
C VAL A 97 -16.69 -3.86 8.19
N SER A 98 -17.37 -3.86 9.33
CA SER A 98 -18.23 -2.77 9.80
C SER A 98 -17.72 -2.21 11.14
N GLY A 99 -18.15 -0.98 11.46
CA GLY A 99 -17.77 -0.30 12.70
C GLY A 99 -17.74 1.23 12.56
N PRO A 100 -17.61 1.97 13.67
CA PRO A 100 -17.60 3.44 13.67
C PRO A 100 -16.57 4.05 12.73
N ALA A 101 -16.81 5.27 12.24
CA ALA A 101 -15.83 6.01 11.44
C ALA A 101 -14.49 6.17 12.21
N GLY A 102 -13.37 6.26 11.50
CA GLY A 102 -12.05 6.42 12.12
C GLY A 102 -11.42 5.17 12.77
N THR A 103 -12.12 4.03 12.82
CA THR A 103 -11.61 2.78 13.46
C THR A 103 -10.60 1.98 12.62
N GLY A 104 -10.05 2.56 11.55
CA GLY A 104 -9.05 1.91 10.71
C GLY A 104 -9.57 0.76 9.84
N LYS A 105 -10.87 0.71 9.51
CA LYS A 105 -11.47 -0.32 8.64
C LYS A 105 -10.82 -0.37 7.25
N THR A 106 -10.67 0.79 6.61
CA THR A 106 -10.02 0.90 5.30
C THR A 106 -8.59 0.41 5.38
N THR A 107 -7.85 0.86 6.40
CA THR A 107 -6.49 0.40 6.70
C THR A 107 -6.42 -1.11 6.90
N ALA A 108 -7.38 -1.70 7.62
CA ALA A 108 -7.43 -3.12 7.85
C ALA A 108 -7.62 -3.92 6.55
N ILE A 109 -8.48 -3.43 5.64
CA ILE A 109 -8.75 -4.06 4.34
C ILE A 109 -7.51 -3.95 3.43
N THR A 110 -6.90 -2.77 3.33
CA THR A 110 -5.71 -2.58 2.48
C THR A 110 -4.53 -3.41 2.99
N GLN A 111 -4.34 -3.47 4.31
CA GLN A 111 -3.31 -4.30 4.93
C GLN A 111 -3.55 -5.81 4.77
N LEU A 112 -4.81 -6.26 4.84
CA LEU A 112 -5.15 -7.64 4.53
C LEU A 112 -4.78 -7.99 3.08
N GLY A 113 -5.06 -7.09 2.14
CA GLY A 113 -4.67 -7.23 0.73
C GLY A 113 -3.15 -7.27 0.53
N LYS A 114 -2.41 -6.30 1.08
CA LYS A 114 -0.93 -6.27 1.02
C LYS A 114 -0.31 -7.56 1.56
N ASN A 115 -0.78 -8.04 2.71
CA ASN A 115 -0.33 -9.30 3.31
C ASN A 115 -0.61 -10.51 2.43
N TYR A 116 -1.79 -10.58 1.80
CA TYR A 116 -2.14 -11.67 0.90
C TYR A 116 -1.21 -11.70 -0.32
N GLU A 117 -1.01 -10.55 -0.96
CA GLU A 117 -0.14 -10.44 -2.13
C GLU A 117 1.31 -10.84 -1.81
N LEU A 118 1.89 -10.32 -0.73
CA LEU A 118 3.24 -10.68 -0.30
C LEU A 118 3.36 -12.19 -0.04
N LEU A 119 2.34 -12.81 0.57
CA LEU A 119 2.32 -14.24 0.83
C LEU A 119 2.23 -15.06 -0.47
N ALA A 120 1.32 -14.69 -1.37
CA ALA A 120 1.14 -15.36 -2.67
C ALA A 120 2.42 -15.28 -3.52
N ARG A 121 3.09 -14.12 -3.52
CA ARG A 121 4.38 -13.91 -4.20
C ARG A 121 5.49 -14.76 -3.55
N ARG A 122 5.60 -14.77 -2.22
CA ARG A 122 6.59 -15.59 -1.49
C ARG A 122 6.42 -17.10 -1.74
N ARG A 123 5.19 -17.56 -1.99
CA ARG A 123 4.89 -18.97 -2.29
C ARG A 123 5.03 -19.33 -3.78
N GLY A 124 5.33 -18.36 -4.65
CA GLY A 124 5.36 -18.57 -6.09
C GLY A 124 3.99 -18.87 -6.71
N GLU A 125 2.90 -18.54 -6.02
CA GLU A 125 1.53 -18.81 -6.49
C GLU A 125 1.10 -17.84 -7.61
N VAL A 126 1.79 -16.70 -7.75
CA VAL A 126 1.43 -15.63 -8.68
C VAL A 126 2.66 -15.12 -9.44
N GLY A 127 2.51 -14.91 -10.74
CA GLY A 127 3.57 -14.39 -11.60
C GLY A 127 3.96 -12.94 -11.27
N ARG A 128 5.15 -12.53 -11.70
CA ARG A 128 5.68 -11.17 -11.45
C ARG A 128 4.77 -10.05 -11.95
N GLN A 129 4.04 -10.30 -13.05
CA GLN A 129 3.10 -9.33 -13.64
C GLN A 129 1.64 -9.54 -13.23
N ALA A 130 1.35 -10.53 -12.38
CA ALA A 130 -0.01 -10.79 -11.91
C ALA A 130 -0.47 -9.74 -10.89
N LEU A 131 -1.78 -9.49 -10.87
CA LEU A 131 -2.49 -8.62 -9.94
C LEU A 131 -3.35 -9.49 -9.02
N PRO A 132 -2.78 -10.03 -7.92
CA PRO A 132 -3.53 -10.91 -7.03
C PRO A 132 -4.55 -10.17 -6.16
N VAL A 133 -4.44 -8.83 -6.06
CA VAL A 133 -5.36 -7.97 -5.33
C VAL A 133 -5.75 -6.79 -6.20
N VAL A 134 -7.04 -6.44 -6.13
CA VAL A 134 -7.60 -5.22 -6.74
C VAL A 134 -8.29 -4.45 -5.63
N TYR A 135 -7.85 -3.22 -5.39
CA TYR A 135 -8.51 -2.28 -4.50
C TYR A 135 -9.43 -1.36 -5.31
N ALA A 136 -10.69 -1.24 -4.89
CA ALA A 136 -11.69 -0.36 -5.50
C ALA A 136 -12.47 0.38 -4.41
N THR A 137 -12.81 1.62 -4.68
CA THR A 137 -13.66 2.47 -3.83
C THR A 137 -15.02 2.61 -4.45
N ALA A 138 -16.07 2.54 -3.64
CA ALA A 138 -17.44 2.77 -4.09
C ALA A 138 -17.93 4.13 -3.56
N PRO A 139 -18.65 4.92 -4.37
CA PRO A 139 -19.28 6.13 -3.89
C PRO A 139 -20.33 5.82 -2.80
N PRO A 140 -20.66 6.76 -1.92
CA PRO A 140 -21.77 6.62 -0.98
C PRO A 140 -23.05 6.22 -1.72
N ALA A 141 -23.82 5.28 -1.15
CA ALA A 141 -25.05 4.73 -1.76
C ALA A 141 -24.85 3.97 -3.10
N ALA A 142 -23.66 3.41 -3.36
CA ALA A 142 -23.44 2.58 -4.54
C ALA A 142 -24.42 1.40 -4.63
N THR A 143 -25.16 1.35 -5.74
CA THR A 143 -26.00 0.19 -6.08
C THR A 143 -25.12 -1.00 -6.51
N PRO A 144 -25.63 -2.25 -6.50
CA PRO A 144 -24.88 -3.41 -6.99
C PRO A 144 -24.36 -3.23 -8.43
N LYS A 145 -25.12 -2.55 -9.29
CA LYS A 145 -24.72 -2.23 -10.67
C LYS A 145 -23.52 -1.27 -10.69
N MET A 146 -23.54 -0.24 -9.85
CA MET A 146 -22.41 0.70 -9.74
C MET A 146 -21.15 0.00 -9.21
N LEU A 147 -21.28 -0.92 -8.25
CA LEU A 147 -20.14 -1.71 -7.76
C LEU A 147 -19.52 -2.58 -8.86
N ALA A 148 -20.35 -3.18 -9.72
CA ALA A 148 -19.86 -3.97 -10.85
C ALA A 148 -19.08 -3.10 -11.85
N VAL A 149 -19.57 -1.89 -12.13
CA VAL A 149 -18.90 -0.92 -13.00
C VAL A 149 -17.58 -0.43 -12.40
N GLU A 150 -17.56 -0.10 -11.10
CA GLU A 150 -16.33 0.31 -10.42
C GLU A 150 -15.29 -0.81 -10.36
N LEU A 151 -15.73 -2.05 -10.17
CA LEU A 151 -14.84 -3.20 -10.21
C LEU A 151 -14.23 -3.38 -11.61
N ASP A 152 -15.05 -3.31 -12.66
CA ASP A 152 -14.57 -3.40 -14.05
C ASP A 152 -13.58 -2.27 -14.38
N ARG A 153 -13.90 -1.05 -13.97
CA ARG A 153 -13.01 0.11 -14.11
C ARG A 153 -11.70 -0.10 -13.37
N ALA A 154 -11.75 -0.56 -12.11
CA ALA A 154 -10.55 -0.80 -11.31
C ALA A 154 -9.67 -1.90 -11.94
N VAL A 155 -10.26 -3.01 -12.38
CA VAL A 155 -9.53 -4.08 -13.07
C VAL A 155 -8.91 -3.56 -14.37
N THR A 156 -9.65 -2.81 -15.18
CA THR A 156 -9.17 -2.25 -16.44
C THR A 156 -8.03 -1.25 -16.21
N GLN A 157 -8.16 -0.36 -15.24
CA GLN A 157 -7.12 0.61 -14.89
C GLN A 157 -5.85 -0.07 -14.37
N GLN A 158 -6.00 -1.12 -13.58
CA GLN A 158 -4.87 -1.85 -13.01
C GLN A 158 -4.24 -2.82 -14.01
N THR A 159 -4.97 -3.30 -15.02
CA THR A 159 -4.42 -4.20 -16.04
C THR A 159 -3.77 -3.46 -17.21
N ARG A 160 -4.08 -2.18 -17.41
CA ARG A 160 -3.50 -1.35 -18.47
C ARG A 160 -1.98 -1.31 -18.34
N ARG A 161 -1.28 -1.83 -19.36
CA ARG A 161 0.17 -1.68 -19.49
C ARG A 161 0.47 -0.23 -19.85
N ARG A 162 1.38 0.43 -19.10
CA ARG A 162 2.01 1.66 -19.57
C ARG A 162 2.65 1.36 -20.94
N PRO A 163 2.33 2.12 -22.01
CA PRO A 163 3.07 1.97 -23.26
C PRO A 163 4.54 2.30 -22.97
N SER A 164 5.44 1.37 -23.31
CA SER A 164 6.87 1.62 -23.29
C SER A 164 7.17 2.81 -24.21
N THR A 165 7.75 3.87 -23.66
CA THR A 165 8.24 5.03 -24.43
C THR A 165 9.04 4.54 -25.64
N PRO A 166 8.75 4.97 -26.88
CA PRO A 166 9.54 4.56 -28.02
C PRO A 166 10.95 5.12 -27.84
N ALA A 167 11.96 4.24 -27.91
CA ALA A 167 13.35 4.61 -27.94
C ALA A 167 13.56 5.60 -29.10
N THR A 168 14.08 6.80 -28.77
CA THR A 168 14.50 7.80 -29.74
C THR A 168 15.55 7.16 -30.65
N ARG A 169 15.13 6.76 -31.84
CA ARG A 169 16.01 6.33 -32.92
C ARG A 169 16.84 7.54 -33.33
N LYS A 170 18.14 7.52 -33.03
CA LYS A 170 19.13 8.42 -33.64
C LYS A 170 19.02 8.29 -35.16
N ALA A 171 18.76 9.41 -35.83
CA ALA A 171 19.20 9.69 -37.20
C ALA A 171 20.30 10.75 -37.03
N SER A 172 21.55 10.38 -37.25
CA SER A 172 22.29 10.56 -38.52
C SER A 172 22.71 12.01 -38.70
#